data_AF-A0A5C9EEE5-F1
#
_entry.id   AF-A0A5C9EEE5-F1
#
_cell.length_a   1.000
_cell.length_b   1.000
_cell.length_c   1.000
_cell.angle_alpha   90.00
_cell.angle_beta   90.00
_cell.angle_gamma   90.00
#
_symmetry.space_group_name_H-M   'P 1'
#
loop_
_entity.id
_entity.type
_entity.pdbx_description
1 polymer ?
#
loop_
_entity_poly.entity_id
_entity_poly.type
_entity_poly.pdbx_seq_one_letter_code
_entity_poly.pdbx_strand_id
1 'polypeptide(L)' 'MIHLMSIICQNCGKKIETISLECGYSVNVDEKTNKWGCNTKNCGFLTFDNFLCRSCCEKSLKPKIFN' A
#
# COMPACT_ATOMS: atom_id res chain seq x y z
N MET A 1 19.06 -15.61 -6.96
CA MET A 1 18.26 -14.71 -7.81
C MET A 1 17.04 -14.32 -6.99
N ILE A 2 17.03 -13.13 -6.38
CA ILE A 2 15.86 -12.68 -5.61
C ILE A 2 14.83 -12.25 -6.65
N HIS A 3 13.76 -13.03 -6.82
CA HIS A 3 12.62 -12.60 -7.62
C HIS A 3 12.03 -11.37 -6.94
N LEU A 4 12.29 -10.17 -7.48
CA LEU A 4 11.62 -8.97 -7.03
C LEU A 4 10.15 -9.12 -7.43
N MET A 5 9.30 -9.49 -6.46
CA MET A 5 7.86 -9.53 -6.63
C MET A 5 7.44 -8.16 -7.16
N SER A 6 6.96 -8.11 -8.40
CA SER A 6 6.50 -6.85 -8.98
C SER A 6 5.18 -6.51 -8.31
N ILE A 7 5.22 -5.63 -7.31
CA ILE A 7 4.02 -5.14 -6.64
C ILE A 7 3.26 -4.26 -7.64
N ILE A 8 1.98 -4.55 -7.87
CA ILE A 8 1.14 -3.79 -8.79
C ILE A 8 0.10 -3.04 -7.97
N CYS A 9 -0.10 -1.76 -8.29
CA CYS A 9 -1.16 -0.96 -7.69
C CYS A 9 -2.52 -1.51 -8.11
N GLN A 10 -3.33 -1.93 -7.15
CA GLN A 10 -4.64 -2.50 -7.43
C GLN A 10 -5.59 -1.51 -8.12
N ASN A 11 -5.46 -0.21 -7.85
CA ASN A 11 -6.38 0.80 -8.38
C ASN A 11 -6.03 1.29 -9.79
N CYS A 12 -4.74 1.39 -10.16
CA CYS A 12 -4.34 1.91 -11.47
C CYS A 12 -3.47 0.97 -12.32
N GLY A 13 -3.19 -0.24 -11.83
CA GLY A 13 -2.36 -1.22 -12.54
C GLY A 13 -0.88 -0.83 -12.70
N LYS A 14 -0.46 0.33 -12.17
CA LYS A 14 0.93 0.75 -12.23
C LYS A 14 1.81 -0.16 -11.41
N LYS A 15 2.96 -0.55 -11.97
CA LYS A 15 4.02 -1.21 -11.22
C LYS A 15 4.55 -0.27 -10.13
N ILE A 16 4.66 -0.79 -8.93
CA ILE A 16 5.23 -0.10 -7.77
C ILE A 16 6.68 -0.53 -7.71
N GLU A 17 7.57 0.38 -8.11
CA GLU A 17 9.01 0.15 -8.15
C GLU A 17 9.68 0.43 -6.80
N THR A 18 9.01 1.21 -5.96
CA THR A 18 9.50 1.63 -4.65
C THR A 18 8.42 1.47 -3.59
N ILE A 19 8.75 0.79 -2.50
CA ILE A 19 7.96 0.76 -1.28
C ILE A 19 8.57 1.73 -0.27
N SER A 20 7.75 2.27 0.64
CA SER A 20 8.28 3.09 1.75
C SER A 20 9.28 2.26 2.57
N LEU A 21 10.38 2.88 3.02
CA LEU A 21 11.34 2.26 3.92
C LEU A 21 10.67 1.66 5.17
N GLU A 22 9.58 2.27 5.65
CA GLU A 22 8.81 1.78 6.79
C GLU A 22 8.20 0.40 6.52
N CYS A 23 7.76 0.14 5.29
CA CYS A 23 7.30 -1.18 4.84
C CYS A 23 8.44 -2.18 4.66
N GLY A 24 9.66 -1.69 4.40
CA GLY A 24 10.86 -2.51 4.31
C GLY A 24 11.39 -2.95 5.67
N TYR A 25 11.23 -2.12 6.71
CA TYR A 25 11.68 -2.41 8.07
C TYR A 25 10.61 -3.03 8.98
N SER A 26 9.34 -2.77 8.70
CA SER A 26 8.24 -3.22 9.55
C SER A 26 7.07 -3.73 8.72
N VAL A 27 6.77 -5.01 8.92
CA VAL A 27 5.57 -5.66 8.43
C VAL A 27 4.78 -6.10 9.65
N ASN A 28 3.49 -5.78 9.65
CA ASN A 28 2.58 -6.18 10.71
C ASN A 28 1.48 -7.06 10.12
N VAL A 29 0.86 -7.88 10.97
CA VAL A 29 -0.37 -8.59 10.63
C VAL A 29 -1.53 -7.74 11.12
N ASP A 30 -2.48 -7.44 10.24
CA ASP A 30 -3.78 -6.92 10.65
C ASP A 30 -4.58 -8.05 11.29
N GLU A 31 -4.78 -7.98 12.60
CA GLU A 31 -5.49 -9.01 13.37
C GLU A 31 -6.95 -9.21 12.95
N LYS A 32 -7.59 -8.20 12.32
CA LYS A 32 -8.99 -8.31 11.87
C LYS A 32 -9.11 -9.11 10.57
N THR A 33 -8.16 -8.93 9.67
CA THR A 33 -8.17 -9.57 8.35
C THR A 33 -7.20 -10.74 8.25
N ASN A 34 -6.35 -10.91 9.27
CA ASN A 34 -5.21 -11.83 9.32
C ASN A 34 -4.25 -11.67 8.13
N LYS A 35 -4.12 -10.45 7.61
CA LYS A 35 -3.31 -10.14 6.43
C LYS A 35 -2.03 -9.42 6.80
N TRP A 36 -0.95 -9.77 6.11
CA TRP A 36 0.31 -9.07 6.20
C TRP A 36 0.24 -7.73 5.47
N GLY A 37 0.75 -6.70 6.11
CA GLY A 37 0.79 -5.37 5.55
C GLY A 37 1.79 -4.48 6.27
N CYS A 38 1.83 -3.23 5.87
CA CYS A 38 2.67 -2.23 6.50
C CYS A 38 1.89 -0.94 6.67
N ASN A 39 2.21 -0.21 7.75
CA ASN A 39 1.70 1.14 7.89
C ASN A 39 2.57 2.08 7.07
N THR A 40 1.92 2.80 6.17
CA THR A 40 2.53 3.84 5.37
C THR A 40 2.00 5.16 5.91
N LYS A 41 2.88 6.01 6.46
CA LYS A 41 2.51 7.29 7.09
C LYS A 41 1.37 8.03 6.40
N ASN A 42 1.48 8.18 5.08
CA ASN A 42 0.53 8.96 4.30
C ASN A 42 -0.65 8.16 3.76
N CYS A 43 -0.64 6.83 3.82
CA CYS A 43 -1.67 5.97 3.21
C CYS A 43 -2.32 5.00 4.20
N GLY A 44 -1.97 5.09 5.47
CA GLY A 44 -2.43 4.17 6.51
C GLY A 44 -1.87 2.77 6.32
N PHE A 45 -2.59 1.78 6.83
CA PHE A 45 -2.19 0.39 6.72
C PHE A 45 -2.54 -0.19 5.34
N LEU A 46 -1.52 -0.61 4.59
CA LEU A 46 -1.68 -1.29 3.29
C LEU A 46 -1.34 -2.76 3.44
N THR A 47 -2.25 -3.63 3.00
CA THR A 47 -1.98 -5.07 2.92
C THR A 47 -1.24 -5.39 1.62
N PHE A 48 -0.40 -6.43 1.62
CA PHE A 48 0.32 -6.82 0.40
C PHE A 48 -0.60 -7.31 -0.73
N ASP A 49 -1.80 -7.80 -0.38
CA ASP A 49 -2.81 -8.20 -1.36
C ASP A 49 -3.48 -7.01 -2.06
N ASN A 50 -3.61 -5.87 -1.35
CA ASN A 50 -4.34 -4.69 -1.81
C ASN A 50 -3.42 -3.45 -1.76
N PHE A 51 -2.24 -3.57 -2.35
CA PHE A 51 -1.27 -2.48 -2.32
C PHE A 51 -1.71 -1.34 -3.25
N LEU A 52 -1.75 -0.12 -2.73
CA LEU A 52 -2.02 1.10 -3.50
C LEU A 52 -0.71 1.88 -3.70
N CYS A 53 -0.48 2.35 -4.93
CA CYS A 53 0.59 3.32 -5.16
C CYS A 53 0.27 4.64 -4.47
N ARG A 54 1.31 5.41 -4.15
CA ARG A 54 1.20 6.71 -3.46
C ARG A 54 0.14 7.62 -4.09
N SER A 55 0.13 7.76 -5.41
CA SER A 55 -0.85 8.61 -6.11
C SER A 55 -2.30 8.14 -5.95
N CYS A 56 -2.54 6.82 -5.91
CA CYS A 56 -3.89 6.27 -5.71
C CYS A 56 -4.34 6.42 -4.27
N CYS A 57 -3.43 6.20 -3.32
CA CYS A 57 -3.69 6.45 -1.91
C CYS A 57 -4.03 7.92 -1.64
N GLU A 58 -3.20 8.86 -2.12
CA GLU A 58 -3.38 10.29 -1.87
C GLU A 58 -4.70 10.80 -2.49
N LYS A 59 -5.17 10.16 -3.57
CA LYS A 59 -6.50 10.40 -4.13
C LYS A 59 -7.63 9.85 -3.25
N SER A 60 -7.46 8.67 -2.64
CA SER A 60 -8.45 8.09 -1.73
C SER A 60 -8.61 8.86 -0.42
N LEU A 61 -7.56 9.58 0.01
CA LEU A 61 -7.57 10.39 1.23
C LEU A 61 -8.07 11.83 1.02
N LYS A 62 -8.24 12.27 -0.23
CA LYS A 62 -8.97 13.51 -0.47
C LYS A 62 -10.41 13.25 -0.04
N PRO A 63 -10.95 13.97 0.98
CA PRO A 63 -12.36 13.87 1.28
C PRO A 63 -13.11 14.18 -0.01
N LYS A 64 -14.06 13.31 -0.38
CA LYS A 64 -15.13 13.71 -1.29
C LYS A 64 -15.69 14.99 -0.69
N ILE A 65 -15.37 16.13 -1.27
CA ILE A 65 -16.07 17.38 -1.01
C ILE A 65 -17.51 17.04 -1.42
N PHE A 66 -18.36 16.78 -0.42
CA PHE A 66 -19.80 16.71 -0.62
C PHE A 66 -20.17 18.10 -1.13
N ASN A 67 -20.44 18.17 -2.42
CA ASN A 67 -21.08 19.30 -3.06
C ASN A 67 -22.58 19.03 -3.05
#